data_AF-A0A956JI67-F1
#
_entry.id   AF-A0A956JI67-F1
#
_cell.length_a   1.000
_cell.length_b   1.000
_cell.length_c   1.000
_cell.angle_alpha   90.00
_cell.angle_beta   90.00
_cell.angle_gamma   90.00
#
_symmetry.space_group_name_H-M   'P 1'
#
loop_
_entity.id
_entity.type
_entity.pdbx_description
1 polymer ?
#
loop_
_entity_poly.entity_id
_entity_poly.type
_entity_poly.pdbx_seq_one_letter_code
_entity_poly.pdbx_strand_id
1 'polypeptide(L)'
;FVDLFQGILCLFLLEMGMTAARRLRDIKDGGLAFVLFAVLAPNLFAAIGMFAAHAYAFAIGVSFPVGTYVLFAVLCAAASYIAVPAIQRLAFPEASPTLPLAASLGLTFSYNVTIGIPVYLAFAEWLTGTMPITG
;
A
#
# COMPACT_ATOMS: atom_id res chain seq x y z
N PHE A 1 21.17 13.34 -17.56
CA PHE A 1 20.00 12.42 -17.63
C PHE A 1 19.44 12.12 -16.24
N VAL A 2 20.28 11.86 -15.23
CA VAL A 2 19.86 11.63 -13.82
C VAL A 2 19.17 12.84 -13.19
N ASP A 3 19.69 14.07 -13.39
CA ASP A 3 19.08 15.27 -12.80
C ASP A 3 17.71 15.62 -13.40
N LEU A 4 17.55 15.44 -14.72
CA LEU A 4 16.28 15.67 -15.40
C LEU A 4 15.22 14.63 -14.96
N PHE A 5 15.64 13.38 -14.73
CA PHE A 5 14.77 12.32 -14.24
C PHE A 5 14.27 12.61 -12.83
N GLN A 6 15.13 13.05 -11.90
CA GLN A 6 14.72 13.45 -10.56
C GLN A 6 13.76 14.65 -10.58
N GLY A 7 13.99 15.64 -11.45
CA GLY A 7 13.08 16.77 -11.65
C GLY A 7 11.69 16.31 -12.11
N ILE A 8 11.62 15.43 -13.11
CA ILE A 8 10.35 14.88 -13.61
C ILE A 8 9.66 14.01 -12.55
N LEU A 9 10.41 13.19 -11.81
CA LEU A 9 9.87 12.39 -10.71
C LEU A 9 9.27 13.27 -9.60
N CYS A 10 9.93 14.37 -9.25
CA CYS A 10 9.42 15.31 -8.25
C CYS A 10 8.06 15.88 -8.69
N LEU A 11 7.95 16.34 -9.93
CA LEU A 11 6.67 16.84 -10.48
C LEU A 11 5.60 15.74 -10.52
N PHE A 12 5.98 14.50 -10.86
CA PHE A 12 5.06 13.36 -10.86
C PHE A 12 4.54 13.05 -9.44
N LEU A 13 5.42 12.98 -8.46
CA LEU A 13 5.06 12.75 -7.06
C LEU A 13 4.19 13.90 -6.50
N LEU A 14 4.49 15.14 -6.89
CA LEU A 14 3.68 16.31 -6.52
C LEU A 14 2.26 16.20 -7.10
N GLU A 15 2.10 15.86 -8.37
CA GLU A 15 0.79 15.71 -9.00
C GLU A 15 -0.03 14.57 -8.37
N MET A 16 0.62 13.44 -8.08
CA MET A 16 0.00 12.32 -7.36
C MET A 16 -0.44 12.74 -5.95
N GLY A 17 0.40 13.50 -5.22
CA GLY A 17 0.08 14.03 -3.90
C GLY A 17 -1.07 15.03 -3.91
N MET A 18 -1.09 15.98 -4.86
CA MET A 18 -2.20 16.93 -5.02
C MET A 18 -3.50 16.21 -5.39
N THR A 19 -3.42 15.17 -6.22
CA THR A 19 -4.58 14.35 -6.58
C THR A 19 -5.12 13.59 -5.37
N ALA A 20 -4.26 12.97 -4.56
CA ALA A 20 -4.67 12.35 -3.30
C ALA A 20 -5.37 13.36 -2.37
N ALA A 21 -4.78 14.55 -2.16
CA ALA A 21 -5.34 15.59 -1.30
C ALA A 21 -6.72 16.10 -1.78
N ARG A 22 -6.90 16.28 -3.10
CA ARG A 22 -8.20 16.66 -3.69
C ARG A 22 -9.26 15.59 -3.45
N ARG A 23 -8.89 14.32 -3.59
CA ARG A 23 -9.80 13.16 -3.43
C ARG A 23 -10.11 12.83 -1.98
N LEU A 24 -9.25 13.21 -1.02
CA LEU A 24 -9.51 13.04 0.41
C LEU A 24 -10.83 13.70 0.86
N ARG A 25 -11.27 14.76 0.18
CA ARG A 25 -12.53 15.44 0.48
C ARG A 25 -13.77 14.60 0.16
N ASP A 26 -13.66 13.69 -0.83
CA ASP A 26 -14.73 12.82 -1.32
C ASP A 26 -14.94 11.58 -0.40
N ILE A 27 -14.05 11.35 0.58
CA ILE A 27 -14.13 10.22 1.52
C ILE A 27 -15.36 10.32 2.44
N LYS A 28 -15.82 11.55 2.71
CA LYS A 28 -16.95 11.81 3.61
C LYS A 28 -18.22 11.07 3.17
N ASP A 29 -18.33 10.75 1.89
CA ASP A 29 -19.47 10.07 1.28
C ASP A 29 -19.45 8.54 1.51
N GLY A 30 -18.31 7.94 1.88
CA GLY A 30 -18.17 6.49 2.06
C GLY A 30 -18.51 5.94 3.43
N GLY A 31 -18.70 6.80 4.43
CA GLY A 31 -19.04 6.39 5.79
C GLY A 31 -17.87 5.75 6.57
N LEU A 32 -18.05 5.61 7.88
CA LEU A 32 -16.99 5.22 8.81
C LEU A 32 -16.45 3.81 8.55
N ALA A 33 -17.32 2.84 8.23
CA ALA A 33 -16.93 1.47 7.98
C ALA A 33 -15.95 1.35 6.79
N PHE A 34 -16.17 2.16 5.75
CA PHE A 34 -15.32 2.19 4.57
C PHE A 34 -13.94 2.79 4.87
N VAL A 35 -13.88 3.85 5.67
CA VAL A 35 -12.62 4.45 6.12
C VAL A 35 -11.82 3.45 6.96
N LEU A 36 -12.48 2.77 7.90
CA LEU A 36 -11.86 1.73 8.72
C LEU A 36 -11.30 0.60 7.84
N PHE A 37 -12.07 0.14 6.86
CA PHE A 37 -11.59 -0.88 5.93
C PHE A 37 -10.36 -0.41 5.14
N ALA A 38 -10.39 0.81 4.59
CA ALA A 38 -9.30 1.37 3.79
C ALA A 38 -7.98 1.52 4.58
N VAL A 39 -8.05 1.60 5.91
CA VAL A 39 -6.90 1.68 6.81
C VAL A 39 -6.50 0.30 7.33
N LEU A 40 -7.45 -0.57 7.69
CA LEU A 40 -7.14 -1.88 8.29
C LEU A 40 -6.70 -2.91 7.26
N ALA A 41 -7.34 -2.94 6.09
CA ALA A 41 -7.05 -3.93 5.05
C ALA A 41 -5.59 -3.93 4.57
N PRO A 42 -4.93 -2.77 4.33
CA PRO A 42 -3.51 -2.72 3.97
C PRO A 42 -2.61 -3.42 4.99
N ASN A 43 -2.83 -3.20 6.28
CA ASN A 43 -2.04 -3.82 7.34
C ASN A 43 -2.22 -5.33 7.39
N LEU A 44 -3.45 -5.82 7.19
CA LEU A 44 -3.73 -7.24 7.14
C LEU A 44 -3.03 -7.90 5.95
N PHE A 45 -3.11 -7.31 4.76
CA PHE A 45 -2.45 -7.85 3.57
C PHE A 45 -0.93 -7.75 3.65
N ALA A 46 -0.37 -6.66 4.21
CA ALA A 46 1.05 -6.56 4.52
C ALA A 46 1.52 -7.70 5.42
N ALA A 47 0.81 -7.96 6.52
CA ALA A 47 1.18 -9.02 7.45
C ALA A 47 1.14 -10.40 6.79
N ILE A 48 0.07 -10.71 6.05
CA ILE A 48 -0.05 -11.97 5.30
C ILE A 48 1.11 -12.11 4.30
N GLY A 49 1.43 -11.04 3.57
CA GLY A 49 2.56 -11.01 2.63
C GLY A 49 3.89 -11.28 3.31
N MET A 50 4.17 -10.64 4.46
CA MET A 50 5.41 -10.89 5.20
C MET A 50 5.52 -12.31 5.73
N PHE A 51 4.44 -12.88 6.25
CA PHE A 51 4.44 -14.28 6.67
C PHE A 51 4.65 -15.24 5.50
N ALA A 52 4.06 -14.96 4.34
CA ALA A 52 4.31 -15.74 3.13
C ALA A 52 5.77 -15.64 2.67
N ALA A 53 6.35 -14.44 2.69
CA ALA A 53 7.77 -14.23 2.38
C ALA A 53 8.69 -14.97 3.37
N HIS A 54 8.32 -14.97 4.66
CA HIS A 54 9.07 -15.65 5.71
C HIS A 54 8.99 -17.16 5.58
N ALA A 55 7.79 -17.70 5.33
CA ALA A 55 7.58 -19.11 5.08
C ALA A 55 8.37 -19.58 3.84
N TYR A 56 8.41 -18.75 2.79
CA TYR A 56 9.21 -19.04 1.60
C TYR A 56 10.71 -19.04 1.91
N ALA A 57 11.21 -18.01 2.60
CA ALA A 57 12.60 -17.92 3.04
C ALA A 57 13.00 -19.14 3.90
N PHE A 58 12.12 -19.57 4.79
CA PHE A 58 12.31 -20.76 5.62
C PHE A 58 12.36 -22.04 4.78
N ALA A 59 11.45 -22.20 3.82
CA ALA A 59 11.39 -23.38 2.96
C ALA A 59 12.64 -23.55 2.08
N ILE A 60 13.25 -22.45 1.65
CA ILE A 60 14.49 -22.48 0.85
C ILE A 60 15.76 -22.42 1.71
N GLY A 61 15.65 -22.21 3.02
CA GLY A 61 16.78 -22.08 3.94
C GLY A 61 17.64 -20.83 3.71
N VAL A 62 17.09 -19.78 3.09
CA VAL A 62 17.83 -18.54 2.78
C VAL A 62 17.18 -17.38 3.52
N SER A 63 17.96 -16.69 4.35
CA SER A 63 17.50 -15.48 5.02
C SER A 63 17.45 -14.31 4.03
N PHE A 64 16.36 -13.56 4.05
CA PHE A 64 16.23 -12.33 3.27
C PHE A 64 16.53 -11.10 4.12
N PRO A 65 17.10 -10.03 3.51
CA PRO A 65 17.21 -8.74 4.18
C PRO A 65 15.85 -8.20 4.58
N VAL A 66 15.79 -7.44 5.69
CA VAL A 66 14.56 -6.78 6.19
C VAL A 66 13.89 -5.94 5.10
N GLY A 67 14.67 -5.25 4.26
CA GLY A 67 14.14 -4.46 3.15
C GLY A 67 13.29 -5.25 2.16
N THR A 68 13.58 -6.53 1.94
CA THR A 68 12.78 -7.40 1.07
C THR A 68 11.39 -7.64 1.64
N TYR A 69 11.29 -7.89 2.95
CA TYR A 69 10.00 -8.05 3.64
C TYR A 69 9.17 -6.76 3.58
N VAL A 70 9.79 -5.61 3.83
CA VAL A 70 9.11 -4.32 3.79
C VAL A 70 8.61 -3.99 2.39
N LEU A 71 9.44 -4.20 1.36
CA LEU A 71 9.03 -3.97 -0.03
C LEU A 71 7.87 -4.89 -0.42
N PHE A 72 7.94 -6.18 -0.08
CA PHE A 72 6.87 -7.12 -0.39
C PHE A 72 5.57 -6.78 0.35
N ALA A 73 5.66 -6.38 1.62
CA ALA A 73 4.52 -5.91 2.38
C ALA A 73 3.85 -4.68 1.77
N VAL A 74 4.62 -3.70 1.31
CA VAL A 74 4.10 -2.51 0.62
C VAL A 74 3.37 -2.90 -0.68
N LEU A 75 3.90 -3.88 -1.42
CA LEU A 75 3.24 -4.41 -2.62
C LEU A 75 1.91 -5.09 -2.28
N CYS A 76 1.87 -5.90 -1.22
CA CYS A 76 0.64 -6.55 -0.76
C CYS A 76 -0.39 -5.55 -0.19
N ALA A 77 0.07 -4.47 0.44
CA ALA A 77 -0.77 -3.43 1.05
C ALA A 77 -1.28 -2.38 0.06
N ALA A 78 -0.76 -2.36 -1.17
CA ALA A 78 -1.10 -1.36 -2.17
C ALA A 78 -2.51 -1.58 -2.74
N ALA A 79 -3.26 -0.49 -2.87
CA ALA A 79 -4.56 -0.48 -3.54
C ALA A 79 -4.42 -0.05 -5.01
N SER A 80 -5.20 -0.67 -5.89
CA SER A 80 -5.22 -0.29 -7.32
C SER A 80 -6.00 1.01 -7.51
N TYR A 81 -5.40 1.99 -8.18
CA TYR A 81 -6.01 3.29 -8.49
C TYR A 81 -6.22 3.52 -10.00
N ILE A 82 -5.81 2.57 -10.85
CA ILE A 82 -5.93 2.66 -12.32
C ILE A 82 -7.00 1.69 -12.82
N ALA A 83 -6.76 0.39 -12.66
CA ALA A 83 -7.60 -0.65 -13.26
C ALA A 83 -8.95 -0.80 -12.53
N VAL A 84 -8.93 -0.78 -11.19
CA VAL A 84 -10.14 -1.00 -10.38
C VAL A 84 -11.22 0.07 -10.62
N PRO A 85 -10.93 1.38 -10.63
CA PRO A 85 -11.94 2.39 -10.94
C PRO A 85 -12.51 2.27 -12.36
N ALA A 86 -11.69 1.88 -13.34
CA ALA A 86 -12.13 1.69 -14.72
C ALA A 86 -13.10 0.50 -14.84
N ILE A 87 -12.75 -0.64 -14.25
CA ILE A 87 -13.58 -1.85 -14.26
C ILE A 87 -14.88 -1.62 -13.48
N GLN A 88 -14.82 -0.97 -12.33
CA GLN A 88 -16.01 -0.71 -11.52
C GLN A 88 -17.03 0.15 -12.25
N ARG A 89 -16.59 1.15 -13.02
CA ARG A 89 -17.48 1.95 -13.89
C ARG A 89 -18.17 1.13 -14.97
N LEU A 90 -17.51 0.11 -15.49
CA LEU A 90 -18.05 -0.77 -16.52
C LEU A 90 -19.02 -1.81 -15.92
N ALA A 91 -18.66 -2.40 -14.77
CA ALA A 91 -19.42 -3.48 -14.14
C ALA A 91 -20.60 -2.97 -13.29
N PHE A 92 -20.45 -1.81 -12.65
CA PHE A 92 -21.41 -1.24 -11.71
C PHE A 92 -21.59 0.28 -11.96
N PRO A 93 -22.27 0.67 -13.05
CA PRO A 93 -22.42 2.08 -13.43
C PRO A 93 -23.20 2.92 -12.41
N GLU A 94 -24.01 2.29 -11.56
CA GLU A 94 -24.76 2.94 -10.48
C GLU A 94 -23.90 3.26 -9.25
N ALA A 95 -22.72 2.64 -9.13
CA ALA A 95 -21.80 2.90 -8.02
C ALA A 95 -21.05 4.21 -8.24
N SER A 96 -20.77 4.93 -7.16
CA SER A 96 -20.01 6.18 -7.20
C SER A 96 -18.64 5.97 -7.86
N PRO A 97 -18.34 6.65 -8.98
CA PRO A 97 -17.09 6.46 -9.73
C PRO A 97 -15.87 7.11 -9.06
N THR A 98 -16.08 7.86 -7.98
CA THR A 98 -15.08 8.66 -7.26
C THR A 98 -14.60 7.99 -5.98
N LEU A 99 -15.46 7.26 -5.26
CA LEU A 99 -15.09 6.64 -3.98
C LEU A 99 -13.90 5.68 -4.05
N PRO A 100 -13.82 4.73 -5.00
CA PRO A 100 -12.69 3.79 -5.07
C PRO A 100 -11.36 4.51 -5.29
N LEU A 101 -11.39 5.55 -6.12
CA LEU A 101 -10.22 6.39 -6.39
C LEU A 101 -9.83 7.19 -5.14
N ALA A 102 -10.81 7.75 -4.42
CA ALA A 102 -10.59 8.49 -3.19
C ALA A 102 -10.07 7.61 -2.04
N ALA A 103 -10.56 6.39 -1.93
CA ALA A 103 -10.08 5.42 -0.96
C ALA A 103 -8.63 5.01 -1.24
N SER A 104 -8.36 4.66 -2.50
CA SER A 104 -7.05 4.16 -2.91
C SER A 104 -5.96 5.23 -2.80
N LEU A 105 -6.17 6.41 -3.39
CA LEU A 105 -5.18 7.50 -3.38
C LEU A 105 -5.22 8.36 -2.10
N GLY A 106 -6.42 8.67 -1.60
CA GLY A 106 -6.59 9.59 -0.49
C GLY A 106 -6.41 8.95 0.89
N LEU A 107 -6.81 7.69 1.08
CA LEU A 107 -6.63 6.98 2.36
C LEU A 107 -5.49 5.99 2.31
N THR A 108 -5.65 4.92 1.53
CA THR A 108 -4.75 3.77 1.59
C THR A 108 -3.32 4.15 1.20
N PHE A 109 -3.14 4.90 0.12
CA PHE A 109 -1.82 5.37 -0.30
C PHE A 109 -1.21 6.34 0.73
N SER A 110 -1.94 7.38 1.13
CA SER A 110 -1.46 8.34 2.13
C SER A 110 -1.11 7.67 3.45
N TYR A 111 -1.94 6.73 3.92
CA TYR A 111 -1.68 5.91 5.10
C TYR A 111 -0.42 5.06 4.92
N ASN A 112 -0.30 4.31 3.82
CA ASN A 112 0.84 3.43 3.56
C ASN A 112 2.16 4.22 3.57
N VAL A 113 2.21 5.39 2.92
CA VAL A 113 3.43 6.21 2.84
C VAL A 113 3.79 6.85 4.19
N THR A 114 2.81 7.31 4.96
CA THR A 114 3.05 8.07 6.19
C THR A 114 3.21 7.20 7.44
N ILE A 115 2.39 6.16 7.59
CA ILE A 115 2.30 5.32 8.79
C ILE A 115 2.60 3.86 8.46
N GLY A 116 2.06 3.34 7.35
CA GLY A 116 2.19 1.93 6.97
C GLY A 116 3.64 1.49 6.85
N ILE A 117 4.48 2.17 6.05
CA ILE A 117 5.89 1.81 5.85
C ILE A 117 6.67 1.73 7.18
N PRO A 118 6.62 2.74 8.08
CA PRO A 118 7.24 2.63 9.40
C PRO A 118 6.73 1.43 10.21
N VAL A 119 5.43 1.17 10.21
CA VAL A 119 4.82 0.02 10.92
C VAL A 119 5.28 -1.30 10.31
N TYR A 120 5.35 -1.39 8.99
CA TYR A 120 5.80 -2.57 8.26
C TYR A 120 7.28 -2.86 8.53
N LEU A 121 8.11 -1.81 8.63
CA LEU A 121 9.51 -1.95 9.00
C LEU A 121 9.67 -2.52 10.42
N ALA A 122 8.98 -1.94 11.40
CA ALA A 122 9.01 -2.43 12.78
C ALA A 122 8.52 -3.88 12.88
N PHE A 123 7.47 -4.23 12.12
CA PHE A 123 6.96 -5.61 12.10
C PHE A 123 7.94 -6.58 11.42
N ALA A 124 8.60 -6.18 10.34
CA ALA A 124 9.61 -6.99 9.66
C ALA A 124 10.84 -7.24 10.55
N GLU A 125 11.31 -6.22 11.28
CA GLU A 125 12.38 -6.35 12.26
C GLU A 125 12.00 -7.31 13.39
N TRP A 126 10.77 -7.17 13.92
CA TRP A 126 10.24 -8.09 14.93
C TRP A 126 10.17 -9.53 14.40
N LEU A 127 9.62 -9.74 13.20
CA LEU A 127 9.45 -11.08 12.61
C LEU A 127 10.78 -11.76 12.36
N THR A 128 11.72 -11.06 11.73
CA THR A 128 13.05 -11.60 11.41
C THR A 128 13.94 -11.77 12.64
N GLY A 129 13.76 -10.95 13.68
CA GLY A 129 14.47 -11.07 14.96
C GLY A 129 13.93 -12.19 15.86
N THR A 130 12.62 -12.43 15.86
CA THR A 130 12.00 -13.49 16.69
C THR A 130 12.07 -14.86 16.04
N MET A 131 12.04 -14.94 14.71
CA MET A 131 12.14 -16.17 13.94
C MET A 131 13.33 -16.11 12.99
N PRO A 132 14.58 -16.17 13.51
CA PRO A 132 15.75 -16.14 12.66
C PRO A 132 15.81 -17.42 11.80
N ILE A 133 15.98 -17.23 10.50
CA ILE A 133 16.22 -18.34 9.56
C ILE A 133 17.72 -18.59 9.55
N THR A 134 18.15 -19.57 10.35
CA THR A 134 19.51 -20.12 10.29
C THR A 134 19.58 -21.14 9.16
N GLY A 135 20.12 -20.71 8.02
CA GLY A 135 20.61 -21.57 6.95
C GLY A 135 22.13 -21.53 6.90
#